data_AF-R9SLL4-F1
#
_entry.id   AF-R9SLL4-F1
#
_cell.length_a   1.000
_cell.length_b   1.000
_cell.length_c   1.000
_cell.angle_alpha   90.00
_cell.angle_beta   90.00
_cell.angle_gamma   90.00
#
_symmetry.space_group_name_H-M   'P 1'
#
loop_
_entity.id
_entity.type
_entity.pdbx_description
1 polymer ?
#
loop_
_entity_poly.entity_id
_entity_poly.type
_entity_poly.pdbx_seq_one_letter_code
_entity_poly.pdbx_strand_id
1 'polypeptide(L)'
;MSRYNQHEEYLRKVLMGSLSSENPSKETYLKHYKNSNSYFNQYKIELLERYKDKSFTDFKGVHIIDNDYGQALEIVNSKKINFNLKDNGVERDLINDLKLVSGIGNKKEMALKDKGYDNLYKLQNHPKYSKKAGSLIDTINNQDFQDYFRLMKKSKEHNTMMCAGKVDVENLRFMDIETLGLKNVPIILIGIAYIENNKLISKQYLQRNGQEESSIIEAYISNLDDDSVHVTYNGARFDIPFIKNRADYFGIKYDKHLHYDLLYFARKLYRERLENCRLQTVESYICGFERFNDVPGQFIPKYYKTYVDSQNIGPLVPIIRHNRLDIISLVDIFMRIYDDINF
;
A
#
# COMPACT_ATOMS: atom_id res chain seq x y z
N MET A 1 12.96 -42.88 15.96
CA MET A 1 13.45 -41.49 16.15
C MET A 1 12.41 -40.55 15.57
N SER A 2 11.94 -39.55 16.34
CA SER A 2 10.92 -38.59 15.89
C SER A 2 11.42 -37.78 14.69
N ARG A 3 10.50 -37.39 13.79
CA ARG A 3 10.75 -36.43 12.69
C ARG A 3 11.40 -35.12 13.18
N TYR A 4 11.16 -34.78 14.45
CA TYR A 4 11.82 -33.69 15.19
C TYR A 4 13.33 -33.90 15.37
N ASN A 5 13.77 -35.11 15.74
CA ASN A 5 15.19 -35.42 15.99
C ASN A 5 16.00 -35.45 14.69
N GLN A 6 15.41 -35.97 13.61
CA GLN A 6 16.04 -35.95 12.27
C GLN A 6 16.17 -34.52 11.72
N HIS A 7 15.27 -33.62 12.12
CA HIS A 7 15.26 -32.23 11.70
C HIS A 7 16.28 -31.37 12.49
N GLU A 8 16.41 -31.59 13.80
CA GLU A 8 17.49 -31.03 14.63
C GLU A 8 18.87 -31.37 14.04
N GLU A 9 19.06 -32.63 13.63
CA GLU A 9 20.33 -33.11 13.07
C GLU A 9 20.63 -32.49 11.68
N TYR A 10 19.60 -32.30 10.86
CA TYR A 10 19.72 -31.60 9.57
C TYR A 10 20.09 -30.12 9.74
N LEU A 11 19.43 -29.41 10.66
CA LEU A 11 19.73 -28.00 10.96
C LEU A 11 21.16 -27.83 11.51
N ARG A 12 21.61 -28.74 12.39
CA ARG A 12 23.00 -28.77 12.88
C ARG A 12 24.00 -28.94 11.74
N LYS A 13 23.73 -29.84 10.78
CA LYS A 13 24.60 -30.05 9.61
C LYS A 13 24.69 -28.83 8.69
N VAL A 14 23.58 -28.14 8.46
CA VAL A 14 23.55 -26.93 7.59
C VAL A 14 24.33 -25.78 8.23
N LEU A 15 24.28 -25.63 9.55
CA LEU A 15 24.97 -24.57 10.30
C LEU A 15 26.46 -24.85 10.53
N MET A 16 26.88 -26.12 10.61
CA MET A 16 28.31 -26.49 10.70
C MET A 16 29.10 -26.17 9.42
N GLY A 17 28.41 -25.92 8.29
CA GLY A 17 29.03 -25.54 7.02
C GLY A 17 29.38 -24.05 6.86
N SER A 18 28.97 -23.17 7.78
CA SER A 18 29.29 -21.74 7.72
C SER A 18 30.34 -21.38 8.77
N LEU A 19 31.59 -21.23 8.35
CA LEU A 19 32.67 -20.67 9.18
C LEU A 19 32.36 -19.19 9.50
N SER A 20 31.67 -18.94 10.62
CA SER A 20 31.82 -17.79 11.54
C SER A 20 30.61 -17.69 12.49
N SER A 21 30.54 -18.58 13.48
CA SER A 21 30.07 -18.31 14.85
C SER A 21 29.86 -19.65 15.54
N GLU A 22 30.80 -20.03 16.41
CA GLU A 22 30.61 -21.17 17.30
C GLU A 22 29.43 -20.87 18.24
N ASN A 23 28.33 -21.63 18.08
CA ASN A 23 27.10 -21.61 18.86
C ASN A 23 26.29 -20.28 18.86
N PRO A 24 25.34 -20.10 17.92
CA PRO A 24 24.36 -19.02 18.01
C PRO A 24 23.57 -19.08 19.33
N SER A 25 23.35 -17.93 19.96
CA SER A 25 22.57 -17.83 21.20
C SER A 25 21.17 -18.43 21.04
N LYS A 26 20.54 -18.86 22.14
CA LYS A 26 19.16 -19.39 22.13
C LYS A 26 18.18 -18.38 21.48
N GLU A 27 18.41 -17.08 21.67
CA GLU A 27 17.63 -16.02 21.04
C GLU A 27 17.82 -15.98 19.52
N THR A 28 19.07 -16.08 19.04
CA THR A 28 19.38 -16.16 17.60
C THR A 28 18.75 -17.41 16.99
N TYR A 29 18.82 -18.56 17.66
CA TYR A 29 18.15 -19.78 17.23
C TYR A 29 16.62 -19.63 17.15
N LEU A 30 15.98 -19.08 18.19
CA LEU A 30 14.55 -18.81 18.22
C LEU A 30 14.12 -17.84 17.11
N LYS A 31 14.93 -16.80 16.84
CA LYS A 31 14.69 -15.84 15.76
C LYS A 31 14.80 -16.49 14.38
N HIS A 32 15.80 -17.34 14.14
CA HIS A 32 15.92 -18.09 12.88
C HIS A 32 14.82 -19.14 12.72
N TYR A 33 14.48 -19.86 13.79
CA TYR A 33 13.41 -20.86 13.76
C TYR A 33 12.07 -20.24 13.41
N LYS A 34 11.70 -19.10 14.02
CA LYS A 34 10.45 -18.37 13.74
C LYS A 34 10.33 -17.87 12.30
N ASN A 35 11.43 -17.83 11.55
CA ASN A 35 11.47 -17.47 10.14
C ASN A 35 11.68 -18.68 9.21
N SER A 36 11.67 -19.91 9.74
CA SER A 36 11.98 -21.12 8.98
C SER A 36 10.75 -21.74 8.32
N ASN A 37 10.97 -22.46 7.22
CA ASN A 37 9.93 -23.29 6.57
C ASN A 37 9.29 -24.29 7.55
N SER A 38 10.06 -24.82 8.51
CA SER A 38 9.58 -25.77 9.50
C SER A 38 8.54 -25.13 10.43
N TYR A 39 8.83 -23.94 10.93
CA TYR A 39 7.91 -23.17 11.76
C TYR A 39 6.59 -22.89 11.06
N PHE A 40 6.62 -22.38 9.82
CA PHE A 40 5.38 -22.11 9.09
C PHE A 40 4.64 -23.40 8.67
N ASN A 41 5.30 -24.54 8.55
CA ASN A 41 4.58 -25.81 8.37
C ASN A 41 3.90 -26.26 9.67
N GLN A 42 4.58 -26.16 10.80
CA GLN A 42 4.04 -26.50 12.11
C GLN A 42 2.87 -25.59 12.49
N TYR A 43 3.04 -24.27 12.30
CA TYR A 43 1.99 -23.29 12.53
C TYR A 43 0.74 -23.58 11.70
N LYS A 44 0.90 -24.02 10.45
CA LYS A 44 -0.24 -24.45 9.62
C LYS A 44 -0.99 -25.64 10.21
N ILE A 45 -0.28 -26.63 10.77
CA ILE A 45 -0.90 -27.79 11.42
C ILE A 45 -1.70 -27.35 12.65
N GLU A 46 -1.13 -26.45 13.46
CA GLU A 46 -1.82 -25.88 14.62
C GLU A 46 -3.07 -25.10 14.23
N LEU A 47 -3.02 -24.36 13.12
CA LEU A 47 -4.19 -23.66 12.58
C LEU A 47 -5.27 -24.64 12.14
N LEU A 48 -4.92 -25.75 11.47
CA LEU A 48 -5.91 -26.76 11.08
C LEU A 48 -6.64 -27.34 12.30
N GLU A 49 -5.93 -27.67 13.37
CA GLU A 49 -6.55 -28.19 14.58
C GLU A 49 -7.40 -27.12 15.29
N ARG A 50 -6.89 -25.89 15.40
CA ARG A 50 -7.59 -24.78 16.08
C ARG A 50 -8.90 -24.39 15.41
N TYR A 51 -8.97 -24.51 14.08
CA TYR A 51 -10.10 -24.06 13.27
C TYR A 51 -10.91 -25.21 12.65
N LYS A 52 -10.73 -26.45 13.11
CA LYS A 52 -11.38 -27.66 12.54
C LYS A 52 -12.90 -27.59 12.47
N ASP A 53 -13.54 -26.98 13.47
CA ASP A 53 -15.00 -26.86 13.59
C ASP A 53 -15.46 -25.40 13.42
N LYS A 54 -14.66 -24.59 12.73
CA LYS A 54 -14.94 -23.16 12.52
C LYS A 54 -15.29 -22.87 11.09
N SER A 55 -16.25 -21.97 10.89
CA SER A 55 -16.65 -21.46 9.58
C SER A 55 -16.54 -19.94 9.52
N PHE A 56 -16.63 -19.37 8.33
CA PHE A 56 -16.55 -17.91 8.14
C PHE A 56 -17.61 -17.14 8.95
N THR A 57 -18.79 -17.72 9.16
CA THR A 57 -19.89 -17.09 9.91
C THR A 57 -19.61 -16.95 11.41
N ASP A 58 -18.58 -17.63 11.93
CA ASP A 58 -18.17 -17.52 13.34
C ASP A 58 -17.39 -16.23 13.64
N PHE A 59 -16.97 -15.49 12.61
CA PHE A 59 -16.11 -14.32 12.75
C PHE A 59 -16.89 -13.03 12.54
N LYS A 60 -16.65 -12.06 13.43
CA LYS A 60 -17.28 -10.74 13.34
C LYS A 60 -16.81 -10.01 12.08
N GLY A 61 -17.73 -9.25 11.47
CA GLY A 61 -17.47 -8.44 10.29
C GLY A 61 -17.37 -9.24 9.01
N VAL A 62 -17.66 -10.54 9.02
CA VAL A 62 -17.70 -11.36 7.81
C VAL A 62 -19.11 -11.32 7.22
N HIS A 63 -19.18 -11.00 5.93
CA HIS A 63 -20.40 -10.87 5.16
C HIS A 63 -20.26 -11.61 3.83
N ILE A 64 -21.37 -12.16 3.35
CA ILE A 64 -21.47 -12.62 1.96
C ILE A 64 -22.24 -11.52 1.23
N ILE A 65 -21.65 -11.02 0.16
CA ILE A 65 -22.25 -10.00 -0.70
C ILE A 65 -22.48 -10.59 -2.09
N ASP A 66 -23.53 -10.13 -2.76
CA ASP A 66 -23.88 -10.49 -4.13
C ASP A 66 -23.64 -9.27 -5.03
N ASN A 67 -23.07 -9.50 -6.21
CA ASN A 67 -22.95 -8.52 -7.28
C ASN A 67 -23.19 -9.19 -8.65
N ASP A 68 -23.09 -8.40 -9.72
CA ASP A 68 -23.35 -8.86 -11.09
C ASP A 68 -22.43 -10.03 -11.54
N TYR A 69 -21.35 -10.28 -10.80
CA TYR A 69 -20.37 -11.33 -11.06
C TYR A 69 -20.44 -12.51 -10.08
N GLY A 70 -21.46 -12.54 -9.20
CA GLY A 70 -21.70 -13.62 -8.25
C GLY A 70 -21.48 -13.21 -6.80
N GLN A 71 -21.04 -14.16 -5.98
CA GLN A 71 -20.82 -13.94 -4.55
C GLN A 71 -19.37 -13.65 -4.21
N ALA A 72 -19.15 -12.73 -3.29
CA ALA A 72 -17.87 -12.46 -2.66
C ALA A 72 -17.97 -12.55 -1.13
N LEU A 73 -16.89 -13.00 -0.49
CA LEU A 73 -16.75 -12.90 0.96
C LEU A 73 -16.10 -11.55 1.31
N GLU A 74 -16.83 -10.71 2.02
CA GLU A 74 -16.35 -9.43 2.53
C GLU A 74 -16.01 -9.54 4.03
N ILE A 75 -14.88 -8.98 4.43
CA ILE A 75 -14.47 -8.88 5.84
C ILE A 75 -14.26 -7.41 6.18
N VAL A 76 -15.14 -6.86 7.02
CA VAL A 76 -15.12 -5.45 7.44
C VAL A 76 -14.60 -5.32 8.86
N ASN A 77 -13.66 -4.41 9.04
CA ASN A 77 -13.21 -3.97 10.36
C ASN A 77 -13.23 -2.45 10.42
N SER A 78 -13.36 -1.90 11.62
CA SER A 78 -13.21 -0.48 11.85
C SER A 78 -12.45 -0.21 13.13
N LYS A 79 -11.63 0.85 13.13
CA LYS A 79 -11.02 1.40 14.33
C LYS A 79 -11.12 2.92 14.30
N LYS A 80 -11.23 3.55 15.47
CA LYS A 80 -11.06 5.00 15.56
C LYS A 80 -9.64 5.37 15.13
N ILE A 81 -9.51 6.45 14.39
CA ILE A 81 -8.22 7.00 13.97
C ILE A 81 -8.26 8.50 14.11
N ASN A 82 -7.13 9.10 14.46
CA ASN A 82 -6.92 10.53 14.31
C ASN A 82 -6.07 10.73 13.06
N PHE A 83 -6.73 10.92 11.92
CA PHE A 83 -6.07 11.13 10.63
C PHE A 83 -6.23 12.61 10.27
N ASN A 84 -5.12 13.34 10.27
CA ASN A 84 -5.12 14.75 9.89
C ASN A 84 -3.80 15.10 9.21
N LEU A 85 -3.88 15.60 7.99
CA LEU A 85 -2.73 16.11 7.25
C LEU A 85 -2.70 17.62 7.43
N LYS A 86 -1.68 18.12 8.14
CA LYS A 86 -1.55 19.56 8.40
C LYS A 86 -1.31 20.31 7.09
N ASP A 87 -1.96 21.46 6.93
CA ASP A 87 -1.65 22.35 5.80
C ASP A 87 -0.17 22.77 5.84
N ASN A 88 0.51 22.60 4.72
CA ASN A 88 1.93 22.91 4.52
C ASN A 88 2.14 24.20 3.70
N GLY A 89 1.05 24.84 3.25
CA GLY A 89 1.14 26.06 2.43
C GLY A 89 1.71 25.85 1.03
N VAL A 90 1.55 24.64 0.45
CA VAL A 90 2.05 24.28 -0.90
C VAL A 90 1.62 25.26 -1.99
N GLU A 91 0.48 25.93 -1.85
CA GLU A 91 0.03 26.98 -2.78
C GLU A 91 1.03 28.12 -2.89
N ARG A 92 1.59 28.54 -1.75
CA ARG A 92 2.58 29.62 -1.71
C ARG A 92 3.83 29.23 -2.48
N ASP A 93 4.27 27.98 -2.35
CA ASP A 93 5.44 27.47 -3.07
C ASP A 93 5.18 27.44 -4.58
N LEU A 94 4.01 26.92 -4.98
CA LEU A 94 3.59 26.89 -6.39
C LEU A 94 3.48 28.28 -7.01
N ILE A 95 2.90 29.24 -6.30
CA ILE A 95 2.79 30.64 -6.76
C ILE A 95 4.17 31.28 -6.97
N ASN A 96 5.20 30.85 -6.24
CA ASN A 96 6.56 31.39 -6.36
C ASN A 96 7.46 30.62 -7.35
N ASP A 97 7.02 29.46 -7.86
CA ASP A 97 7.74 28.66 -8.84
C ASP A 97 7.38 29.07 -10.28
N LEU A 98 8.14 30.02 -10.85
CA LEU A 98 7.93 30.47 -12.23
C LEU A 98 8.24 29.38 -13.25
N LYS A 99 8.96 28.31 -12.88
CA LYS A 99 9.34 27.22 -13.80
C LYS A 99 8.14 26.35 -14.16
N LEU A 100 7.02 26.48 -13.44
CA LEU A 100 5.74 25.88 -13.83
C LEU A 100 5.24 26.42 -15.19
N VAL A 101 5.61 27.66 -15.55
CA VAL A 101 5.25 28.24 -16.85
C VAL A 101 6.15 27.67 -17.94
N SER A 102 5.53 26.98 -18.90
CA SER A 102 6.26 26.37 -20.02
C SER A 102 7.12 27.37 -20.79
N GLY A 103 8.41 27.05 -20.88
CA GLY A 103 9.44 27.87 -21.51
C GLY A 103 10.28 28.71 -20.53
N ILE A 104 9.95 28.69 -19.23
CA ILE A 104 10.78 29.22 -18.14
C ILE A 104 11.55 28.05 -17.52
N GLY A 105 12.86 28.22 -17.38
CA GLY A 105 13.73 27.32 -16.61
C GLY A 105 14.71 28.15 -15.79
N ASN A 106 15.59 27.53 -15.01
CA ASN A 106 16.40 28.19 -13.97
C ASN A 106 17.01 29.55 -14.40
N LYS A 107 17.71 29.61 -15.54
CA LYS A 107 18.32 30.87 -16.02
C LYS A 107 17.29 31.97 -16.32
N LYS A 108 16.15 31.61 -16.91
CA LYS A 108 15.09 32.58 -17.25
C LYS A 108 14.32 33.00 -16.01
N GLU A 109 14.09 32.08 -15.08
CA GLU A 109 13.48 32.39 -13.80
C GLU A 109 14.31 33.45 -13.06
N MET A 110 15.62 33.24 -12.92
CA MET A 110 16.52 34.23 -12.30
C MET A 110 16.41 35.61 -12.98
N ALA A 111 16.52 35.66 -14.31
CA ALA A 111 16.43 36.92 -15.05
C ALA A 111 15.04 37.60 -14.96
N LEU A 112 13.97 36.85 -14.71
CA LEU A 112 12.63 37.40 -14.48
C LEU A 112 12.50 37.94 -13.05
N LYS A 113 13.03 37.21 -12.07
CA LYS A 113 13.09 37.62 -10.66
C LYS A 113 13.89 38.92 -10.50
N ASP A 114 15.03 39.05 -11.18
CA ASP A 114 15.84 40.28 -11.22
C ASP A 114 15.08 41.48 -11.82
N LYS A 115 14.11 41.22 -12.70
CA LYS A 115 13.23 42.24 -13.30
C LYS A 115 11.97 42.52 -12.47
N GLY A 116 11.88 41.97 -11.26
CA GLY A 116 10.76 42.18 -10.34
C GLY A 116 9.57 41.22 -10.54
N TYR A 117 9.68 40.24 -11.45
CA TYR A 117 8.70 39.16 -11.58
C TYR A 117 9.11 38.00 -10.67
N ASP A 118 8.73 38.03 -9.40
CA ASP A 118 9.14 37.04 -8.40
C ASP A 118 8.14 35.91 -8.17
N ASN A 119 6.90 36.08 -8.62
CA ASN A 119 5.82 35.10 -8.50
C ASN A 119 4.87 35.15 -9.71
N LEU A 120 3.96 34.18 -9.78
CA LEU A 120 3.00 34.06 -10.88
C LEU A 120 2.09 35.29 -11.00
N TYR A 121 1.65 35.89 -9.90
CA TYR A 121 0.81 37.10 -9.93
C TYR A 121 1.51 38.27 -10.62
N LYS A 122 2.80 38.51 -10.31
CA LYS A 122 3.57 39.54 -11.01
C LYS A 122 3.82 39.14 -12.46
N LEU A 123 4.13 37.87 -12.72
CA LEU A 123 4.35 37.34 -14.06
C LEU A 123 3.11 37.47 -14.97
N GLN A 124 1.91 37.56 -14.38
CA GLN A 124 0.67 37.85 -15.11
C GLN A 124 0.70 39.18 -15.86
N ASN A 125 1.55 40.13 -15.45
CA ASN A 125 1.75 41.40 -16.14
C ASN A 125 2.85 41.35 -17.23
N HIS A 126 3.54 40.22 -17.40
CA HIS A 126 4.61 40.09 -18.39
C HIS A 126 4.05 39.88 -19.81
N PRO A 127 4.48 40.66 -20.83
CA PRO A 127 3.90 40.61 -22.18
C PRO A 127 3.84 39.22 -22.83
N LYS A 128 4.87 38.40 -22.56
CA LYS A 128 4.98 37.04 -23.11
C LYS A 128 4.28 35.94 -22.29
N TYR A 129 4.20 36.11 -20.98
CA TYR A 129 3.84 35.01 -20.06
C TYR A 129 2.49 35.22 -19.37
N SER A 130 1.89 36.41 -19.51
CA SER A 130 0.62 36.81 -18.90
C SER A 130 -0.46 35.72 -18.92
N LYS A 131 -0.85 35.25 -20.11
CA LYS A 131 -1.91 34.23 -20.26
C LYS A 131 -1.60 32.91 -19.56
N LYS A 132 -0.34 32.45 -19.65
CA LYS A 132 0.08 31.18 -19.03
C LYS A 132 0.13 31.29 -17.51
N ALA A 133 0.62 32.42 -17.00
CA ALA A 133 0.65 32.69 -15.57
C ALA A 133 -0.78 32.80 -15.00
N GLY A 134 -1.67 33.53 -15.69
CA GLY A 134 -3.09 33.63 -15.31
C GLY A 134 -3.77 32.27 -15.22
N SER A 135 -3.64 31.44 -16.25
CA SER A 135 -4.21 30.09 -16.23
C SER A 135 -3.68 29.22 -15.08
N LEU A 136 -2.39 29.32 -14.72
CA LEU A 136 -1.85 28.59 -13.58
C LEU A 136 -2.37 29.11 -12.24
N ILE A 137 -2.51 30.43 -12.11
CA ILE A 137 -3.10 31.07 -10.92
C ILE A 137 -4.53 30.58 -10.74
N ASP A 138 -5.34 30.55 -11.80
CA ASP A 138 -6.72 30.08 -11.74
C ASP A 138 -6.77 28.61 -11.30
N THR A 139 -5.90 27.76 -11.86
CA THR A 139 -5.77 26.36 -11.44
C THR A 139 -5.40 26.21 -9.97
N ILE A 140 -4.42 26.97 -9.48
CA ILE A 140 -4.00 26.95 -8.07
C ILE A 140 -5.15 27.45 -7.18
N ASN A 141 -5.81 28.55 -7.56
CA ASN A 141 -6.90 29.11 -6.75
C ASN A 141 -8.15 28.22 -6.71
N ASN A 142 -8.38 27.39 -7.72
CA ASN A 142 -9.53 26.47 -7.75
C ASN A 142 -9.41 25.31 -6.76
N GLN A 143 -8.22 25.07 -6.17
CA GLN A 143 -7.98 24.05 -5.13
C GLN A 143 -8.36 22.61 -5.53
N ASP A 144 -8.49 22.32 -6.83
CA ASP A 144 -8.73 20.96 -7.31
C ASP A 144 -7.48 20.08 -7.12
N PHE A 145 -7.60 19.02 -6.32
CA PHE A 145 -6.46 18.15 -6.02
C PHE A 145 -5.83 17.55 -7.29
N GLN A 146 -6.65 17.15 -8.27
CA GLN A 146 -6.11 16.48 -9.46
C GLN A 146 -5.22 17.42 -10.26
N ASP A 147 -5.62 18.67 -10.39
CA ASP A 147 -4.84 19.69 -11.07
C ASP A 147 -3.57 20.06 -10.30
N TYR A 148 -3.64 20.19 -8.98
CA TYR A 148 -2.45 20.36 -8.12
C TYR A 148 -1.45 19.23 -8.33
N PHE A 149 -1.92 17.99 -8.25
CA PHE A 149 -1.08 16.80 -8.41
C PHE A 149 -0.43 16.76 -9.80
N ARG A 150 -1.18 17.10 -10.85
CA ARG A 150 -0.68 17.18 -12.24
C ARG A 150 0.37 18.28 -12.42
N LEU A 151 0.16 19.46 -11.82
CA LEU A 151 1.13 20.56 -11.84
C LEU A 151 2.43 20.16 -11.14
N MET A 152 2.32 19.57 -9.96
CA MET A 152 3.46 19.16 -9.16
C MET A 152 4.27 18.05 -9.80
N LYS A 153 3.60 17.11 -10.48
CA LYS A 153 4.29 16.08 -11.28
C LYS A 153 5.10 16.67 -12.45
N LYS A 154 4.73 17.85 -12.94
CA LYS A 154 5.51 18.57 -13.97
C LYS A 154 6.68 19.35 -13.36
N SER A 155 6.56 19.81 -12.12
CA SER A 155 7.67 20.43 -11.42
C SER A 155 8.77 19.39 -11.15
N LYS A 156 10.03 19.81 -11.34
CA LYS A 156 11.19 19.00 -11.00
C LYS A 156 11.71 19.26 -9.58
N GLU A 157 11.17 20.31 -8.94
CA GLU A 157 11.65 20.81 -7.65
C GLU A 157 10.80 20.26 -6.50
N HIS A 158 9.50 20.10 -6.74
CA HIS A 158 8.55 19.80 -5.68
C HIS A 158 8.18 18.32 -5.60
N ASN A 159 7.91 17.88 -4.37
CA ASN A 159 7.52 16.52 -4.06
C ASN A 159 6.00 16.39 -4.14
N THR A 160 5.45 15.48 -4.94
CA THR A 160 3.98 15.31 -5.06
C THR A 160 3.30 14.97 -3.72
N MET A 161 4.05 14.48 -2.73
CA MET A 161 3.55 14.29 -1.35
C MET A 161 3.09 15.60 -0.70
N MET A 162 3.62 16.76 -1.11
CA MET A 162 3.18 18.06 -0.58
C MET A 162 1.71 18.35 -0.89
N CYS A 163 1.15 17.78 -1.97
CA CYS A 163 -0.27 17.95 -2.30
C CYS A 163 -1.20 17.05 -1.49
N ALA A 164 -0.70 16.08 -0.74
CA ALA A 164 -1.55 15.15 -0.01
C ALA A 164 -2.46 15.86 0.99
N GLY A 165 -2.03 16.99 1.56
CA GLY A 165 -2.85 17.84 2.44
C GLY A 165 -4.01 18.57 1.75
N LYS A 166 -4.13 18.47 0.41
CA LYS A 166 -5.27 19.00 -0.37
C LYS A 166 -6.22 17.91 -0.84
N VAL A 167 -5.91 16.64 -0.58
CA VAL A 167 -6.83 15.53 -0.84
C VAL A 167 -7.87 15.52 0.26
N ASP A 168 -9.15 15.35 -0.08
CA ASP A 168 -10.12 14.94 0.92
C ASP A 168 -9.69 13.57 1.49
N VAL A 169 -9.51 13.49 2.80
CA VAL A 169 -9.03 12.26 3.45
C VAL A 169 -9.97 11.09 3.19
N GLU A 170 -11.25 11.35 2.93
CA GLU A 170 -12.26 10.35 2.57
C GLU A 170 -12.10 9.83 1.14
N ASN A 171 -11.25 10.43 0.30
CA ASN A 171 -10.94 9.96 -1.06
C ASN A 171 -9.69 9.06 -1.11
N LEU A 172 -8.92 8.96 -0.02
CA LEU A 172 -7.76 8.07 0.03
C LEU A 172 -8.20 6.60 0.11
N ARG A 173 -7.63 5.78 -0.76
CA ARG A 173 -7.89 4.33 -0.87
C ARG A 173 -6.58 3.56 -0.70
N PHE A 174 -6.32 3.10 0.52
CA PHE A 174 -5.13 2.30 0.87
C PHE A 174 -5.38 0.86 0.49
N MET A 175 -4.60 0.29 -0.41
CA MET A 175 -4.91 -1.06 -0.93
C MET A 175 -3.66 -1.93 -1.13
N ASP A 176 -3.88 -3.23 -1.00
CA ASP A 176 -2.91 -4.31 -1.24
C ASP A 176 -3.64 -5.58 -1.75
N ILE A 177 -3.00 -6.38 -2.61
CA ILE A 177 -3.54 -7.67 -3.07
C ILE A 177 -2.69 -8.87 -2.67
N GLU A 178 -3.36 -10.02 -2.51
CA GLU A 178 -2.70 -11.32 -2.46
C GLU A 178 -3.02 -12.14 -3.69
N THR A 179 -2.01 -12.79 -4.24
CA THR A 179 -2.11 -13.61 -5.45
C THR A 179 -1.45 -14.97 -5.24
N LEU A 180 -1.78 -15.94 -6.10
CA LEU A 180 -1.13 -17.26 -6.07
C LEU A 180 0.26 -17.30 -6.74
N GLY A 181 0.83 -16.14 -7.07
CA GLY A 181 2.03 -16.02 -7.90
C GLY A 181 2.12 -14.66 -8.61
N LEU A 182 3.15 -14.47 -9.42
CA LEU A 182 3.51 -13.13 -9.87
C LEU A 182 2.86 -12.67 -11.19
N LYS A 183 2.28 -13.59 -11.99
CA LYS A 183 1.70 -13.29 -13.31
C LYS A 183 0.62 -14.29 -13.70
N ASN A 184 -0.45 -13.83 -14.33
CA ASN A 184 -1.52 -14.67 -14.93
C ASN A 184 -2.06 -15.74 -13.96
N VAL A 185 -2.17 -15.38 -12.69
CA VAL A 185 -2.75 -16.22 -11.64
C VAL A 185 -3.90 -15.48 -10.98
N PRO A 186 -4.82 -16.18 -10.33
CA PRO A 186 -5.93 -15.54 -9.64
C PRO A 186 -5.46 -14.60 -8.51
N ILE A 187 -6.16 -13.48 -8.36
CA ILE A 187 -6.20 -12.72 -7.12
C ILE A 187 -7.04 -13.50 -6.12
N ILE A 188 -6.51 -13.72 -4.92
CA ILE A 188 -7.22 -14.45 -3.87
C ILE A 188 -7.77 -13.53 -2.78
N LEU A 189 -7.18 -12.35 -2.61
CA LEU A 189 -7.60 -11.36 -1.62
C LEU A 189 -7.31 -9.96 -2.14
N ILE A 190 -8.28 -9.06 -2.01
CA ILE A 190 -8.07 -7.62 -2.21
C ILE A 190 -8.41 -6.92 -0.90
N GLY A 191 -7.43 -6.23 -0.31
CA GLY A 191 -7.61 -5.38 0.85
C GLY A 191 -7.76 -3.93 0.43
N ILE A 192 -8.72 -3.23 1.03
CA ILE A 192 -8.86 -1.77 0.90
C ILE A 192 -9.17 -1.16 2.25
N ALA A 193 -8.55 -0.02 2.56
CA ALA A 193 -8.87 0.78 3.72
C ALA A 193 -9.06 2.25 3.33
N TYR A 194 -9.96 2.92 4.04
CA TYR A 194 -10.30 4.33 3.83
C TYR A 194 -10.79 4.96 5.13
N ILE A 195 -10.71 6.29 5.20
CA ILE A 195 -11.22 7.05 6.33
C ILE A 195 -12.66 7.45 6.04
N GLU A 196 -13.54 7.27 7.02
CA GLU A 196 -14.91 7.77 6.99
C GLU A 196 -15.30 8.13 8.43
N ASN A 197 -15.81 9.34 8.66
CA ASN A 197 -16.32 9.75 9.98
C ASN A 197 -15.33 9.50 11.16
N ASN A 198 -14.05 9.85 11.00
CA ASN A 198 -12.96 9.60 11.97
C ASN A 198 -12.72 8.12 12.33
N LYS A 199 -13.12 7.21 11.44
CA LYS A 199 -12.81 5.78 11.55
C LYS A 199 -12.01 5.36 10.34
N LEU A 200 -10.99 4.55 10.59
CA LEU A 200 -10.38 3.76 9.54
C LEU A 200 -11.26 2.52 9.33
N ILE A 201 -11.91 2.46 8.18
CA ILE A 201 -12.63 1.27 7.72
C ILE A 201 -11.65 0.45 6.87
N SER A 202 -11.57 -0.85 7.12
CA SER A 202 -10.84 -1.78 6.27
C SER A 202 -11.78 -2.89 5.80
N LYS A 203 -11.87 -3.08 4.50
CA LYS A 203 -12.59 -4.16 3.85
C LYS A 203 -11.60 -5.10 3.16
N GLN A 204 -11.89 -6.39 3.21
CA GLN A 204 -11.10 -7.39 2.50
C GLN A 204 -12.04 -8.33 1.75
N TYR A 205 -11.80 -8.51 0.46
CA TYR A 205 -12.59 -9.34 -0.43
C TYR A 205 -11.83 -10.64 -0.72
N LEU A 206 -12.24 -11.72 -0.08
CA LEU A 206 -11.57 -13.02 -0.13
C LEU A 206 -12.27 -13.97 -1.09
N GLN A 207 -11.52 -14.53 -2.02
CA GLN A 207 -11.98 -15.60 -2.88
C GLN A 207 -12.01 -16.92 -2.08
N ARG A 208 -13.19 -17.53 -1.91
CA ARG A 208 -13.38 -18.84 -1.26
C ARG A 208 -13.14 -20.00 -2.22
N ASN A 209 -13.40 -19.78 -3.50
CA ASN A 209 -13.14 -20.74 -4.56
C ASN A 209 -12.81 -20.00 -5.87
N GLY A 210 -12.16 -20.68 -6.83
CA GLY A 210 -11.64 -20.04 -8.04
C GLY A 210 -12.66 -19.37 -8.97
N GLN A 211 -13.97 -19.46 -8.68
CA GLN A 211 -15.03 -18.80 -9.47
C GLN A 211 -15.38 -17.39 -8.95
N GLU A 212 -14.90 -17.01 -7.77
CA GLU A 212 -15.28 -15.73 -7.14
C GLU A 212 -14.34 -14.57 -7.49
N GLU A 213 -13.30 -14.78 -8.31
CA GLU A 213 -12.31 -13.76 -8.63
C GLU A 213 -12.93 -12.49 -9.22
N SER A 214 -13.84 -12.65 -10.19
CA SER A 214 -14.55 -11.52 -10.81
C SER A 214 -15.40 -10.78 -9.79
N SER A 215 -16.04 -11.51 -8.86
CA SER A 215 -16.88 -10.92 -7.83
C SER A 215 -16.08 -10.12 -6.80
N ILE A 216 -14.90 -10.59 -6.39
CA ILE A 216 -14.04 -9.81 -5.47
C ILE A 216 -13.41 -8.59 -6.14
N ILE A 217 -13.12 -8.65 -7.45
CA ILE A 217 -12.62 -7.52 -8.22
C ILE A 217 -13.72 -6.46 -8.35
N GLU A 218 -14.93 -6.85 -8.71
CA GLU A 218 -16.07 -5.94 -8.79
C GLU A 218 -16.32 -5.29 -7.43
N ALA A 219 -16.39 -6.08 -6.35
CA ALA A 219 -16.61 -5.55 -5.01
C ALA A 219 -15.53 -4.52 -4.60
N TYR A 220 -14.27 -4.74 -4.97
CA TYR A 220 -13.22 -3.73 -4.78
C TYR A 220 -13.49 -2.45 -5.58
N ILE A 221 -13.77 -2.58 -6.88
CA ILE A 221 -14.01 -1.45 -7.78
C ILE A 221 -15.23 -0.63 -7.35
N SER A 222 -16.27 -1.25 -6.79
CA SER A 222 -17.45 -0.53 -6.26
C SER A 222 -17.14 0.39 -5.06
N ASN A 223 -15.93 0.34 -4.49
CA ASN A 223 -15.47 1.31 -3.47
C ASN A 223 -14.69 2.49 -4.07
N LEU A 224 -14.58 2.56 -5.40
CA LEU A 224 -13.84 3.59 -6.12
C LEU A 224 -14.80 4.50 -6.89
N ASP A 225 -14.45 5.78 -6.93
CA ASP A 225 -15.10 6.84 -7.69
C ASP A 225 -14.06 7.72 -8.40
N ASP A 226 -14.50 8.70 -9.17
CA ASP A 226 -13.61 9.58 -9.96
C ASP A 226 -12.62 10.39 -9.10
N ASP A 227 -12.96 10.62 -7.82
CA ASP A 227 -12.14 11.40 -6.89
C ASP A 227 -11.18 10.53 -6.06
N SER A 228 -11.35 9.20 -6.12
CA SER A 228 -10.54 8.25 -5.37
C SER A 228 -9.05 8.35 -5.74
N VAL A 229 -8.21 8.27 -4.71
CA VAL A 229 -6.75 8.31 -4.81
C VAL A 229 -6.17 7.05 -4.19
N HIS A 230 -5.54 6.22 -5.03
CA HIS A 230 -4.87 5.03 -4.54
C HIS A 230 -3.65 5.39 -3.70
N VAL A 231 -3.45 4.66 -2.62
CA VAL A 231 -2.23 4.65 -1.82
C VAL A 231 -1.77 3.20 -1.70
N THR A 232 -0.58 2.88 -2.19
CA THR A 232 -0.03 1.51 -2.18
C THR A 232 1.45 1.52 -1.82
N TYR A 233 2.02 0.34 -1.58
CA TYR A 233 3.45 0.18 -1.43
C TYR A 233 3.99 -0.73 -2.54
N ASN A 234 4.71 -0.15 -3.50
CA ASN A 234 5.16 -0.81 -4.75
C ASN A 234 4.02 -1.23 -5.71
N GLY A 235 2.79 -0.79 -5.48
CA GLY A 235 1.65 -1.21 -6.30
C GLY A 235 1.56 -0.56 -7.67
N ALA A 236 2.35 0.49 -7.96
CA ALA A 236 2.45 1.01 -9.32
C ALA A 236 3.04 -0.03 -10.29
N ARG A 237 3.88 -0.93 -9.76
CA ARG A 237 4.56 -1.98 -10.53
C ARG A 237 3.86 -3.33 -10.47
N PHE A 238 2.99 -3.54 -9.49
CA PHE A 238 2.39 -4.84 -9.23
C PHE A 238 0.87 -4.74 -9.13
N ASP A 239 0.35 -4.31 -7.98
CA ASP A 239 -1.07 -4.37 -7.63
C ASP A 239 -1.99 -3.74 -8.68
N ILE A 240 -1.75 -2.47 -9.03
CA ILE A 240 -2.63 -1.70 -9.93
C ILE A 240 -2.64 -2.30 -11.35
N PRO A 241 -1.49 -2.58 -12.00
CA PRO A 241 -1.49 -3.32 -13.26
C PRO A 241 -2.13 -4.70 -13.18
N PHE A 242 -1.98 -5.41 -12.05
CA PHE A 242 -2.51 -6.75 -11.88
C PHE A 242 -4.04 -6.75 -11.80
N ILE A 243 -4.62 -5.90 -10.94
CA ILE A 243 -6.07 -5.73 -10.84
C ILE A 243 -6.64 -5.33 -12.20
N LYS A 244 -6.04 -4.34 -12.86
CA LYS A 244 -6.50 -3.92 -14.19
C LYS A 244 -6.51 -5.07 -15.20
N ASN A 245 -5.43 -5.86 -15.27
CA ASN A 245 -5.36 -6.98 -16.19
C ASN A 245 -6.42 -8.05 -15.90
N ARG A 246 -6.70 -8.35 -14.63
CA ARG A 246 -7.74 -9.30 -14.24
C ARG A 246 -9.14 -8.75 -14.48
N ALA A 247 -9.38 -7.47 -14.21
CA ALA A 247 -10.63 -6.79 -14.54
C ALA A 247 -10.90 -6.84 -16.06
N ASP A 248 -9.90 -6.48 -16.88
CA ASP A 248 -9.98 -6.57 -18.35
C ASP A 248 -10.31 -8.00 -18.82
N TYR A 249 -9.73 -9.02 -18.19
CA TYR A 249 -10.01 -10.44 -18.50
C TYR A 249 -11.48 -10.83 -18.26
N PHE A 250 -12.11 -10.27 -17.23
CA PHE A 250 -13.53 -10.51 -16.91
C PHE A 250 -14.48 -9.49 -17.56
N GLY A 251 -13.97 -8.52 -18.32
CA GLY A 251 -14.77 -7.45 -18.90
C GLY A 251 -15.31 -6.45 -17.87
N ILE A 252 -14.66 -6.34 -16.70
CA ILE A 252 -15.01 -5.38 -15.64
C ILE A 252 -14.31 -4.06 -15.95
N LYS A 253 -15.05 -2.94 -15.91
CA LYS A 253 -14.48 -1.61 -16.16
C LYS A 253 -13.59 -1.20 -14.99
N TYR A 254 -12.34 -0.84 -15.29
CA TYR A 254 -11.40 -0.30 -14.30
C TYR A 254 -10.90 1.09 -14.73
N ASP A 255 -11.34 2.12 -14.02
CA ASP A 255 -10.94 3.49 -14.28
C ASP A 255 -9.56 3.81 -13.68
N LYS A 256 -8.91 4.83 -14.24
CA LYS A 256 -7.56 5.22 -13.82
C LYS A 256 -7.64 6.30 -12.75
N HIS A 257 -7.14 5.97 -11.57
CA HIS A 257 -7.08 6.89 -10.43
C HIS A 257 -5.69 7.53 -10.27
N LEU A 258 -5.66 8.64 -9.53
CA LEU A 258 -4.40 9.18 -9.00
C LEU A 258 -3.81 8.21 -7.99
N HIS A 259 -2.48 8.28 -7.82
CA HIS A 259 -1.77 7.23 -7.10
C HIS A 259 -0.54 7.75 -6.37
N TYR A 260 -0.48 7.49 -5.06
CA TYR A 260 0.69 7.58 -4.22
C TYR A 260 1.30 6.18 -4.00
N ASP A 261 2.44 5.91 -4.63
CA ASP A 261 3.25 4.73 -4.34
C ASP A 261 4.29 5.06 -3.24
N LEU A 262 4.04 4.60 -2.02
CA LEU A 262 4.84 4.92 -0.83
C LEU A 262 6.29 4.43 -0.94
N LEU A 263 6.56 3.39 -1.73
CA LEU A 263 7.92 2.88 -1.89
C LEU A 263 8.86 3.93 -2.50
N TYR A 264 8.35 4.78 -3.40
CA TYR A 264 9.16 5.84 -3.99
C TYR A 264 9.61 6.86 -2.94
N PHE A 265 8.67 7.33 -2.11
CA PHE A 265 8.96 8.32 -1.07
C PHE A 265 9.81 7.72 0.06
N ALA A 266 9.49 6.49 0.49
CA ALA A 266 10.27 5.78 1.50
C ALA A 266 11.73 5.57 1.08
N ARG A 267 11.98 5.25 -0.20
CA ARG A 267 13.35 5.13 -0.74
C ARG A 267 14.09 6.47 -0.74
N LYS A 268 13.40 7.57 -0.97
CA LYS A 268 14.01 8.91 -0.96
C LYS A 268 14.38 9.33 0.46
N LEU A 269 13.55 8.99 1.45
CA LEU A 269 13.75 9.40 2.85
C LEU A 269 14.67 8.47 3.64
N TYR A 270 14.55 7.16 3.46
CA TYR A 270 15.06 6.20 4.44
C TYR A 270 16.12 5.22 3.90
N ARG A 271 16.44 5.24 2.60
CA ARG A 271 17.38 4.26 2.01
C ARG A 271 18.76 4.26 2.68
N GLU A 272 19.25 5.41 3.12
CA GLU A 272 20.56 5.52 3.79
C GLU A 272 20.52 5.04 5.25
N ARG A 273 19.33 4.93 5.85
CA ARG A 273 19.13 4.58 7.26
C ARG A 273 18.67 3.13 7.46
N LEU A 274 18.14 2.49 6.42
CA LEU A 274 17.54 1.15 6.49
C LEU A 274 18.31 0.15 5.64
N GLU A 275 18.37 -1.10 6.10
CA GLU A 275 18.93 -2.22 5.34
C GLU A 275 18.23 -2.45 3.99
N ASN A 276 16.93 -2.16 3.93
CA ASN A 276 16.11 -2.18 2.73
C ASN A 276 14.83 -1.35 2.94
N CYS A 277 14.18 -0.96 1.84
CA CYS A 277 12.87 -0.30 1.89
C CYS A 277 11.77 -1.30 1.53
N ARG A 278 11.71 -2.44 2.22
CA ARG A 278 10.50 -3.29 2.19
C ARG A 278 9.49 -2.74 3.19
N LEU A 279 8.20 -3.02 2.96
CA LEU A 279 7.11 -2.51 3.79
C LEU A 279 7.34 -2.79 5.29
N GLN A 280 7.59 -4.05 5.65
CA GLN A 280 7.85 -4.46 7.03
C GLN A 280 9.06 -3.74 7.67
N THR A 281 10.12 -3.46 6.89
CA THR A 281 11.31 -2.76 7.40
C THR A 281 11.00 -1.29 7.67
N VAL A 282 10.28 -0.64 6.76
CA VAL A 282 9.86 0.77 6.92
C VAL A 282 8.83 0.89 8.04
N GLU A 283 7.89 -0.02 8.13
CA GLU A 283 6.90 -0.12 9.21
C GLU A 283 7.58 -0.28 10.57
N SER A 284 8.53 -1.21 10.72
CA SER A 284 9.26 -1.41 11.97
C SER A 284 10.01 -0.14 12.40
N TYR A 285 10.65 0.55 11.44
CA TYR A 285 11.36 1.81 11.71
C TYR A 285 10.42 2.96 12.10
N ILE A 286 9.27 3.10 11.43
CA ILE A 286 8.34 4.21 11.64
C ILE A 286 7.44 3.98 12.86
N CYS A 287 6.86 2.79 12.95
CA CYS A 287 5.83 2.45 13.92
C CYS A 287 6.40 1.81 15.20
N GLY A 288 7.67 1.39 15.20
CA GLY A 288 8.36 0.91 16.39
C GLY A 288 7.87 -0.44 16.92
N PHE A 289 7.20 -1.26 16.11
CA PHE A 289 6.77 -2.61 16.50
C PHE A 289 7.18 -3.66 15.47
N GLU A 290 7.37 -4.90 15.94
CA GLU A 290 7.58 -6.06 15.09
C GLU A 290 6.27 -6.85 14.93
N ARG A 291 5.97 -7.29 13.70
CA ARG A 291 4.80 -8.14 13.44
C ARG A 291 5.01 -9.54 14.03
N PHE A 292 4.11 -9.97 14.89
CA PHE A 292 4.11 -11.34 15.42
C PHE A 292 3.37 -12.31 14.48
N ASN A 293 3.92 -13.51 14.25
CA ASN A 293 3.34 -14.61 13.45
C ASN A 293 2.92 -14.24 12.02
N ASP A 294 3.56 -13.24 11.43
CA ASP A 294 3.26 -12.82 10.06
C ASP A 294 3.77 -13.86 9.07
N VAL A 295 2.90 -14.32 8.17
CA VAL A 295 3.26 -15.38 7.22
C VAL A 295 3.94 -14.71 6.03
N PRO A 296 5.19 -15.05 5.70
CA PRO A 296 5.85 -14.51 4.53
C PRO A 296 5.08 -14.83 3.25
N GLY A 297 4.99 -13.88 2.33
CA GLY A 297 4.23 -14.01 1.08
C GLY A 297 4.49 -15.31 0.29
N GLN A 298 5.73 -15.85 0.35
CA GLN A 298 6.08 -17.12 -0.30
C GLN A 298 5.26 -18.34 0.18
N PHE A 299 4.66 -18.29 1.38
CA PHE A 299 3.83 -19.36 1.91
C PHE A 299 2.35 -19.22 1.55
N ILE A 300 1.91 -18.04 1.09
CA ILE A 300 0.51 -17.75 0.79
C ILE A 300 -0.09 -18.77 -0.18
N PRO A 301 0.55 -19.11 -1.33
CA PRO A 301 0.00 -20.11 -2.23
C PRO A 301 -0.20 -21.49 -1.59
N LYS A 302 0.74 -21.92 -0.73
CA LYS A 302 0.68 -23.21 -0.04
C LYS A 302 -0.41 -23.24 1.03
N TYR A 303 -0.57 -22.15 1.76
CA TYR A 303 -1.62 -22.01 2.77
C TYR A 303 -3.00 -21.99 2.12
N TYR A 304 -3.17 -21.17 1.07
CA TYR A 304 -4.41 -21.12 0.30
C TYR A 304 -4.77 -22.47 -0.31
N LYS A 305 -3.80 -23.19 -0.92
CA LYS A 305 -4.03 -24.54 -1.43
C LYS A 305 -4.50 -25.50 -0.34
N THR A 306 -3.95 -25.40 0.88
CA THR A 306 -4.38 -26.23 2.01
C THR A 306 -5.83 -25.96 2.38
N TYR A 307 -6.27 -24.69 2.35
CA TYR A 307 -7.67 -24.35 2.52
C TYR A 307 -8.54 -24.96 1.42
N VAL A 308 -8.18 -24.82 0.15
CA VAL A 308 -8.94 -25.40 -0.97
C VAL A 308 -9.08 -26.92 -0.83
N ASP A 309 -8.00 -27.61 -0.46
CA ASP A 309 -7.97 -29.08 -0.35
C ASP A 309 -8.74 -29.59 0.88
N SER A 310 -8.74 -28.86 2.00
CA SER A 310 -9.31 -29.31 3.29
C SER A 310 -10.63 -28.66 3.68
N GLN A 311 -10.99 -27.55 3.02
CA GLN A 311 -12.08 -26.65 3.40
C GLN A 311 -12.00 -26.06 4.82
N ASN A 312 -10.85 -26.24 5.49
CA ASN A 312 -10.60 -25.68 6.82
C ASN A 312 -10.06 -24.25 6.68
N ILE A 313 -10.71 -23.28 7.31
CA ILE A 313 -10.38 -21.85 7.19
C ILE A 313 -9.07 -21.44 7.89
N GLY A 314 -8.51 -22.29 8.75
CA GLY A 314 -7.33 -21.99 9.56
C GLY A 314 -6.15 -21.43 8.75
N PRO A 315 -5.75 -22.04 7.62
CA PRO A 315 -4.71 -21.51 6.73
C PRO A 315 -5.01 -20.14 6.10
N LEU A 316 -6.27 -19.69 6.04
CA LEU A 316 -6.61 -18.36 5.51
C LEU A 316 -6.38 -17.24 6.54
N VAL A 317 -6.54 -17.56 7.82
CA VAL A 317 -6.42 -16.58 8.93
C VAL A 317 -5.14 -15.74 8.85
N PRO A 318 -3.94 -16.32 8.68
CA PRO A 318 -2.74 -15.50 8.57
C PRO A 318 -2.65 -14.69 7.27
N ILE A 319 -3.22 -15.17 6.15
CA ILE A 319 -3.25 -14.44 4.87
C ILE A 319 -4.11 -13.19 5.02
N ILE A 320 -5.33 -13.36 5.55
CA ILE A 320 -6.25 -12.23 5.83
C ILE A 320 -5.59 -11.24 6.79
N ARG A 321 -4.91 -11.73 7.82
CA ARG A 321 -4.23 -10.86 8.79
C ARG A 321 -3.05 -10.12 8.17
N HIS A 322 -2.26 -10.75 7.29
CA HIS A 322 -1.13 -10.13 6.61
C HIS A 322 -1.59 -8.93 5.79
N ASN A 323 -2.47 -9.16 4.82
CA ASN A 323 -3.04 -8.13 3.96
C ASN A 323 -3.73 -7.01 4.78
N ARG A 324 -4.43 -7.34 5.87
CA ARG A 324 -5.03 -6.31 6.74
C ARG A 324 -3.99 -5.45 7.43
N LEU A 325 -2.89 -6.04 7.89
CA LEU A 325 -1.79 -5.28 8.49
C LEU A 325 -1.14 -4.39 7.44
N ASP A 326 -0.94 -4.89 6.22
CA ASP A 326 -0.36 -4.08 5.13
C ASP A 326 -1.19 -2.84 4.85
N ILE A 327 -2.49 -2.96 4.56
CA ILE A 327 -3.34 -1.79 4.25
C ILE A 327 -3.46 -0.82 5.43
N ILE A 328 -3.45 -1.30 6.68
CA ILE A 328 -3.45 -0.43 7.86
C ILE A 328 -2.12 0.32 7.98
N SER A 329 -1.00 -0.38 7.78
CA SER A 329 0.33 0.21 7.88
C SER A 329 0.61 1.22 6.79
N LEU A 330 -0.04 1.10 5.62
CA LEU A 330 0.01 2.15 4.60
C LEU A 330 -0.51 3.50 5.13
N VAL A 331 -1.53 3.50 5.99
CA VAL A 331 -2.10 4.71 6.58
C VAL A 331 -1.07 5.40 7.47
N ASP A 332 -0.46 4.63 8.38
CA ASP A 332 0.55 5.14 9.32
C ASP A 332 1.82 5.62 8.60
N ILE A 333 2.27 4.86 7.60
CA ILE A 333 3.43 5.21 6.78
C ILE A 333 3.15 6.46 5.93
N PHE A 334 1.96 6.57 5.35
CA PHE A 334 1.58 7.74 4.55
C PHE A 334 1.58 9.01 5.40
N MET A 335 0.97 8.99 6.59
CA MET A 335 1.00 10.12 7.52
C MET A 335 2.44 10.48 7.90
N ARG A 336 3.28 9.48 8.24
CA ARG A 336 4.66 9.75 8.63
C ARG A 336 5.50 10.32 7.49
N ILE A 337 5.38 9.77 6.29
CA ILE A 337 6.07 10.28 5.11
C ILE A 337 5.61 11.69 4.78
N TYR A 338 4.32 11.98 4.94
CA TYR A 338 3.79 13.32 4.79
C TYR A 338 4.44 14.29 5.78
N ASP A 339 4.47 13.94 7.06
CA ASP A 339 5.09 14.78 8.08
C ASP A 339 6.59 14.99 7.80
N ASP A 340 7.37 13.93 7.59
CA ASP A 340 8.82 13.99 7.35
C ASP A 340 9.22 14.79 6.08
N ILE A 341 8.31 14.99 5.12
CA ILE A 341 8.56 15.79 3.90
C ILE A 341 8.19 17.26 4.10
N ASN A 342 7.20 17.55 4.94
CA ASN A 342 6.60 18.87 5.05
C ASN A 342 7.02 19.64 6.32
N PHE A 343 7.54 18.94 7.34
CA PHE A 343 7.90 19.48 8.65
C PHE A 343 9.17 18.80 9.19
#